data_AF-A0A9R1JNS6-F1
#
_entry.id   AF-A0A9R1JNS6-F1
#
_cell.length_a   1.000
_cell.length_b   1.000
_cell.length_c   1.000
_cell.angle_alpha   90.00
_cell.angle_beta   90.00
_cell.angle_gamma   90.00
#
_symmetry.space_group_name_H-M   'P 1'
#
loop_
_entity.id
_entity.type
_entity.pdbx_description
1 polymer ?
#
loop_
_entity_poly.entity_id
_entity_poly.type
_entity_poly.pdbx_seq_one_letter_code
_entity_poly.pdbx_strand_id
1 'polypeptide(L)'
;MESSDDEHAMESDTVTKSDLISELPEDILQKILSCVWIRTVVRMRRVSRKWMELCESLQFIRLDYRDFEHWKVEKFTHFVNNLLLVRRKVDLHTFQLHWNPHGPLNCNDVRMWIGYAVKHNVKVLDVKLCLYDKTVLPPAIFTCRSLQELNLQWGNAPYRDYDHTGLVLPDIINLPSLKKLTLRDVEVDELSLNRFIARSPGLEDLNLIDSAMRLDLIASKALKRLTLDGFLGECDGFTIAAPHLISFECTGCSLEAISWRDQPSLESARIDTCGYTFDCESKFTGVLKYAKKLALFGSDIKVMLEKELPTCSAFENLTTLEIGEWYLTEDLFVVLRFLQLSPRLEELTLMNRPLDEGAEIDCMPIDGMTFRCPLLESVVIQCSEGDGRIDKLLSVLVVNGISPDNINIAFYDEIEKRDRAERIRADEERSKELRIFEKRVRRNPEWREYDPYAMSESDSKQSDDGFSDASDDPDDY
;
A
#
# COMPACT_ATOMS: atom_id res chain seq x y z
N MET A 1 5.01 -6.53 85.88
CA MET A 1 4.30 -7.30 84.85
C MET A 1 4.33 -6.45 83.60
N GLU A 2 5.03 -6.98 82.60
CA GLU A 2 5.28 -6.47 81.25
C GLU A 2 3.95 -6.06 80.56
N SER A 3 3.89 -5.12 79.63
CA SER A 3 4.62 -5.14 78.35
C SER A 3 4.89 -3.75 77.76
N SER A 4 6.11 -3.60 77.27
CA SER A 4 6.51 -2.70 76.18
C SER A 4 5.77 -3.03 74.89
N ASP A 5 5.49 -2.04 74.04
CA ASP A 5 5.60 -2.17 72.58
C ASP A 5 5.71 -0.77 71.95
N ASP A 6 6.56 -0.72 70.94
CA ASP A 6 7.26 0.44 70.39
C ASP A 6 6.39 1.40 69.56
N GLU A 7 6.64 2.71 69.73
CA GLU A 7 6.25 3.76 68.80
C GLU A 7 7.11 3.67 67.53
N HIS A 8 6.67 2.90 66.53
CA HIS A 8 7.14 3.07 65.16
C HIS A 8 6.39 4.22 64.48
N ALA A 9 7.04 5.37 64.40
CA ALA A 9 6.70 6.43 63.47
C ALA A 9 6.83 5.89 62.02
N MET A 10 5.70 5.60 61.38
CA MET A 10 5.63 5.44 59.93
C MET A 10 5.68 6.83 59.29
N GLU A 11 6.87 7.25 58.88
CA GLU A 11 7.03 8.19 57.76
C GLU A 11 6.44 7.52 56.51
N SER A 12 5.23 7.92 56.14
CA SER A 12 4.68 7.58 54.83
C SER A 12 5.38 8.45 53.79
N ASP A 13 6.51 7.96 53.27
CA ASP A 13 7.12 8.42 52.03
C ASP A 13 6.12 8.18 50.89
N THR A 14 5.22 9.14 50.66
CA THR A 14 4.50 9.23 49.40
C THR A 14 5.45 9.80 48.35
N VAL A 15 6.38 8.95 47.90
CA VAL A 15 7.06 9.16 46.62
C VAL A 15 5.95 9.25 45.57
N THR A 16 5.65 10.48 45.15
CA THR A 16 4.86 10.73 43.95
C THR A 16 5.59 10.03 42.83
N LYS A 17 5.12 8.84 42.48
CA LYS A 17 5.66 8.00 41.42
C LYS A 17 5.54 8.82 40.14
N SER A 18 6.60 9.55 39.79
CA SER A 18 6.60 10.43 38.64
C SER A 18 6.25 9.58 37.43
N ASP A 19 5.34 10.08 36.61
CA ASP A 19 4.97 9.41 35.37
C ASP A 19 6.19 9.46 34.44
N LEU A 20 6.96 8.37 34.41
CA LEU A 20 8.20 8.24 33.64
C LEU A 20 7.99 8.55 32.14
N ILE A 21 6.77 8.35 31.63
CA ILE A 21 6.42 8.70 30.25
C ILE A 21 6.36 10.22 30.10
N SER A 22 5.78 10.91 31.09
CA SER A 22 5.77 12.37 31.16
C SER A 22 7.14 12.99 31.41
N GLU A 23 8.22 12.22 31.64
CA GLU A 23 9.59 12.73 31.73
C GLU A 23 10.36 12.64 30.40
N LEU A 24 9.80 11.94 29.41
CA LEU A 24 10.43 11.79 28.11
C LEU A 24 10.56 13.13 27.36
N PRO A 25 11.63 13.29 26.54
CA PRO A 25 11.77 14.37 25.57
C PRO A 25 10.55 14.48 24.63
N GLU A 26 10.21 15.72 24.24
CA GLU A 26 9.02 16.00 23.42
C GLU A 26 9.09 15.33 22.04
N ASP A 27 10.26 15.24 21.43
CA ASP A 27 10.49 14.55 20.15
C ASP A 27 10.21 13.05 20.25
N ILE A 28 10.60 12.41 21.34
CA ILE A 28 10.31 11.00 21.61
C ILE A 28 8.80 10.82 21.84
N LEU A 29 8.17 11.71 22.61
CA LEU A 29 6.73 11.68 22.85
C LEU A 29 5.92 11.85 21.57
N GLN A 30 6.31 12.78 20.68
CA GLN A 30 5.67 12.94 19.37
C GLN A 30 5.78 11.66 18.53
N LYS A 31 6.94 11.00 18.56
CA LYS A 31 7.13 9.73 17.85
C LYS A 31 6.27 8.61 18.42
N ILE A 32 6.21 8.47 19.76
CA ILE A 32 5.35 7.49 20.43
C ILE A 32 3.88 7.76 20.10
N LEU A 33 3.43 9.01 20.25
CA LEU A 33 2.04 9.39 19.98
C LEU A 33 1.67 9.21 18.51
N SER A 34 2.62 9.29 17.57
CA SER A 34 2.37 9.03 16.15
C SER A 34 1.94 7.59 15.88
N CYS A 35 2.31 6.66 16.76
CA CYS A 35 1.91 5.27 16.71
C CYS A 35 0.56 5.00 17.41
N VAL A 36 0.00 6.01 18.07
CA VAL A 36 -1.26 5.92 18.83
C VAL A 36 -2.37 6.60 18.04
N TRP A 37 -3.58 6.05 18.13
CA TRP A 37 -4.76 6.60 17.47
C TRP A 37 -5.08 8.00 17.92
N ILE A 38 -5.45 8.87 16.97
CA ILE A 38 -5.66 10.29 17.25
C ILE A 38 -6.77 10.51 18.29
N ARG A 39 -7.81 9.67 18.32
CA ARG A 39 -8.85 9.71 19.36
C ARG A 39 -8.26 9.56 20.75
N THR A 40 -7.37 8.58 20.92
CA THR A 40 -6.71 8.31 22.18
C THR A 40 -5.83 9.49 22.58
N VAL A 41 -5.04 10.01 21.65
CA VAL A 41 -4.20 11.18 21.89
C VAL A 41 -5.06 12.37 22.36
N VAL A 42 -6.16 12.67 21.67
CA VAL A 42 -7.09 13.75 22.05
C VAL A 42 -7.69 13.53 23.44
N ARG A 43 -7.97 12.28 23.84
CA ARG A 43 -8.44 11.97 25.20
C ARG A 43 -7.35 12.17 26.25
N MET A 44 -6.09 11.89 25.92
CA MET A 44 -4.95 12.10 26.81
C MET A 44 -4.76 13.59 27.17
N ARG A 45 -5.32 14.52 26.41
CA ARG A 45 -5.42 15.95 26.79
C ARG A 45 -5.96 16.17 28.21
N ARG A 46 -6.84 15.31 28.70
CA ARG A 46 -7.53 15.47 29.99
C ARG A 46 -6.71 14.97 31.19
N VAL A 47 -5.56 14.38 30.92
CA VAL A 47 -4.75 13.64 31.91
C VAL A 47 -3.86 14.57 32.70
N SER A 48 -3.17 15.47 31.98
CA SER A 48 -2.28 16.45 32.58
C SER A 48 -2.13 17.65 31.66
N ARG A 49 -1.63 18.77 32.22
CA ARG A 49 -1.29 19.94 31.42
C ARG A 49 -0.23 19.63 30.36
N LYS A 50 0.74 18.75 30.66
CA LYS A 50 1.77 18.35 29.69
C LYS A 50 1.15 17.61 28.49
N TRP A 51 0.23 16.66 28.73
CA TRP A 51 -0.46 15.97 27.63
C TRP A 51 -1.39 16.90 26.85
N MET A 52 -2.01 17.88 27.52
CA MET A 52 -2.76 18.93 26.84
C MET A 52 -1.88 19.75 25.89
N GLU A 53 -0.74 20.23 26.37
CA GLU A 53 0.22 21.00 25.57
C GLU A 53 0.77 20.18 24.39
N LEU A 54 1.11 18.91 24.63
CA LEU A 54 1.56 17.97 23.59
C LEU A 54 0.49 17.72 22.51
N CYS A 55 -0.78 17.58 22.92
CA CYS A 55 -1.90 17.43 21.99
C CYS A 55 -2.09 18.68 21.12
N GLU A 56 -1.91 19.85 21.72
CA GLU A 56 -2.00 21.15 21.04
C GLU A 56 -0.81 21.38 20.09
N SER A 57 0.37 20.81 20.38
CA SER A 57 1.60 20.92 19.60
C SER A 57 1.89 19.73 18.66
N LEU A 58 0.92 18.82 18.48
CA LEU A 58 1.12 17.63 17.65
C LEU A 58 1.64 17.99 16.25
N GLN A 59 2.61 17.22 15.78
CA GLN A 59 3.14 17.38 14.43
C GLN A 59 2.47 16.44 13.41
N PHE A 60 1.52 15.62 13.86
CA PHE A 60 0.79 14.72 12.97
C PHE A 60 -0.71 14.77 13.26
N ILE A 61 -1.48 14.42 12.24
CA ILE A 61 -2.91 14.13 12.29
C ILE A 61 -3.09 12.90 11.42
N ARG A 62 -3.50 11.78 12.02
CA ARG A 62 -3.76 10.52 11.31
C ARG A 62 -5.20 10.10 11.58
N LEU A 63 -6.02 10.14 10.54
CA LEU A 63 -7.44 9.84 10.59
C LEU A 63 -7.65 8.59 9.72
N ASP A 64 -7.71 7.42 10.33
CA ASP A 64 -8.01 6.15 9.66
C ASP A 64 -9.45 5.75 9.97
N TYR A 65 -10.25 5.41 8.96
CA TYR A 65 -11.65 5.05 9.13
C TYR A 65 -11.86 3.90 10.11
N ARG A 66 -10.88 3.00 10.28
CA ARG A 66 -10.95 1.89 11.24
C ARG A 66 -11.08 2.40 12.67
N ASP A 67 -10.55 3.58 12.98
CA ASP A 67 -10.69 4.25 14.28
C ASP A 67 -12.12 4.80 14.50
N PHE A 68 -12.92 4.87 13.42
CA PHE A 68 -14.22 5.54 13.35
C PHE A 68 -15.31 4.68 12.70
N GLU A 69 -15.12 3.36 12.61
CA GLU A 69 -16.04 2.42 11.93
C GLU A 69 -17.48 2.42 12.51
N HIS A 70 -17.66 2.91 13.72
CA HIS A 70 -18.99 3.01 14.35
C HIS A 70 -19.54 4.44 14.36
N TRP A 71 -18.87 5.37 13.69
CA TRP A 71 -19.24 6.78 13.68
C TRP A 71 -19.99 7.13 12.42
N LYS A 72 -21.10 7.87 12.60
CA LYS A 72 -21.72 8.60 11.50
C LYS A 72 -20.79 9.69 10.99
N VAL A 73 -20.92 10.04 9.72
CA VAL A 73 -20.09 11.06 9.04
C VAL A 73 -20.12 12.39 9.80
N GLU A 74 -21.28 12.84 10.28
CA GLU A 74 -21.43 14.13 10.96
C GLU A 74 -20.63 14.17 12.27
N LYS A 75 -20.61 13.06 13.01
CA LYS A 75 -19.84 12.93 14.25
C LYS A 75 -18.35 12.98 13.97
N PHE A 76 -17.90 12.31 12.92
CA PHE A 76 -16.51 12.36 12.47
C PHE A 76 -16.10 13.77 12.05
N THR A 77 -16.89 14.42 11.18
CA THR A 77 -16.66 15.79 10.76
C THR A 77 -16.55 16.75 11.94
N HIS A 78 -17.48 16.65 12.90
CA HIS A 78 -17.45 17.50 14.10
C HIS A 78 -16.18 17.27 14.94
N PHE A 79 -15.76 16.02 15.10
CA PHE A 79 -14.52 15.68 15.80
C PHE A 79 -13.29 16.28 15.10
N VAL A 80 -13.18 16.13 13.78
CA VAL A 80 -12.05 16.68 13.02
C VAL A 80 -12.04 18.20 13.13
N ASN A 81 -13.18 18.86 12.95
CA ASN A 81 -13.28 20.31 13.08
C ASN A 81 -12.83 20.79 14.47
N ASN A 82 -13.30 20.15 15.55
CA ASN A 82 -12.88 20.49 16.90
C ASN A 82 -11.38 20.23 17.14
N LEU A 83 -10.85 19.12 16.59
CA LEU A 83 -9.43 18.82 16.68
C LEU A 83 -8.58 19.91 16.05
N LEU A 84 -8.96 20.38 14.85
CA LEU A 84 -8.22 21.45 14.16
C LEU A 84 -8.31 22.80 14.89
N LEU A 85 -9.43 23.09 15.56
CA LEU A 85 -9.64 24.33 16.30
C LEU A 85 -8.80 24.46 17.57
N VAL A 86 -8.53 23.34 18.26
CA VAL A 86 -7.83 23.34 19.56
C VAL A 86 -6.31 23.46 19.41
N ARG A 87 -5.77 23.24 18.20
CA ARG A 87 -4.31 23.17 17.98
C ARG A 87 -3.64 24.53 17.97
N ARG A 88 -2.37 24.54 18.40
CA ARG A 88 -1.48 25.69 18.25
C ARG A 88 -1.03 25.81 16.79
N LYS A 89 -0.52 26.99 16.43
CA LYS A 89 0.12 27.26 15.14
C LYS A 89 1.50 26.59 15.07
N VAL A 90 1.52 25.26 15.01
CA VAL A 90 2.70 24.43 14.82
C VAL A 90 2.66 23.84 13.41
N ASP A 91 3.84 23.67 12.82
CA ASP A 91 3.98 23.01 11.52
C ASP A 91 3.61 21.53 11.64
N LEU A 92 2.88 21.03 10.65
CA LEU A 92 2.52 19.65 10.51
C LEU A 92 3.63 18.91 9.76
N HIS A 93 4.12 17.83 10.35
CA HIS A 93 4.88 16.84 9.62
C HIS A 93 3.97 15.97 8.75
N THR A 94 2.90 15.39 9.30
CA THR A 94 2.04 14.43 8.59
C THR A 94 0.57 14.78 8.74
N PHE A 95 -0.17 14.81 7.63
CA PHE A 95 -1.63 14.81 7.62
C PHE A 95 -2.10 13.61 6.79
N GLN A 96 -2.80 12.69 7.44
CA GLN A 96 -3.36 11.49 6.83
C GLN A 96 -4.88 11.47 7.05
N LEU A 97 -5.62 11.28 5.95
CA LEU A 97 -7.07 11.12 5.93
C LEU A 97 -7.43 9.92 5.07
N HIS A 98 -7.71 8.79 5.70
CA HIS A 98 -8.20 7.57 5.06
C HIS A 98 -9.64 7.35 5.49
N TRP A 99 -10.59 7.55 4.58
CA TRP A 99 -12.01 7.41 4.88
C TRP A 99 -12.69 6.47 3.89
N ASN A 100 -13.12 5.29 4.37
CA ASN A 100 -13.93 4.35 3.61
C ASN A 100 -14.59 3.31 4.53
N PRO A 101 -15.86 3.49 4.99
CA PRO A 101 -16.94 2.60 4.50
C PRO A 101 -18.40 3.12 4.66
N HIS A 102 -18.64 4.39 5.03
CA HIS A 102 -19.98 4.86 5.49
C HIS A 102 -20.65 5.96 4.65
N GLY A 103 -20.19 6.17 3.42
CA GLY A 103 -20.70 7.21 2.52
C GLY A 103 -19.73 8.38 2.33
N PRO A 104 -20.03 9.27 1.36
CA PRO A 104 -19.11 10.35 0.96
C PRO A 104 -19.00 11.42 2.05
N LEU A 105 -17.78 11.91 2.26
CA LEU A 105 -17.54 13.10 3.08
C LEU A 105 -18.00 14.37 2.34
N ASN A 106 -18.41 15.39 3.10
CA ASN A 106 -18.67 16.69 2.51
C ASN A 106 -17.38 17.27 1.93
N CYS A 107 -17.44 17.65 0.66
CA CYS A 107 -16.34 18.21 -0.10
C CYS A 107 -15.71 19.45 0.57
N ASN A 108 -16.53 20.40 1.05
CA ASN A 108 -16.01 21.62 1.65
C ASN A 108 -15.26 21.37 2.95
N ASP A 109 -15.68 20.37 3.74
CA ASP A 109 -14.97 19.97 4.95
C ASP A 109 -13.60 19.37 4.61
N VAL A 110 -13.53 18.45 3.65
CA VAL A 110 -12.26 17.87 3.19
C VAL A 110 -11.32 18.97 2.65
N ARG A 111 -11.85 19.88 1.83
CA ARG A 111 -11.08 21.04 1.32
C ARG A 111 -10.54 21.90 2.47
N MET A 112 -11.36 22.15 3.49
CA MET A 112 -10.95 22.91 4.67
C MET A 112 -9.84 22.20 5.44
N TRP A 113 -9.96 20.89 5.68
CA TRP A 113 -8.98 20.11 6.45
C TRP A 113 -7.63 20.02 5.73
N ILE A 114 -7.65 19.79 4.42
CA ILE A 114 -6.41 19.78 3.62
C ILE A 114 -5.83 21.20 3.55
N GLY A 115 -6.67 22.23 3.38
CA GLY A 115 -6.25 23.63 3.43
C GLY A 115 -5.58 24.00 4.76
N TYR A 116 -6.09 23.48 5.88
CA TYR A 116 -5.45 23.60 7.18
C TYR A 116 -4.06 22.95 7.16
N ALA A 117 -3.93 21.72 6.65
CA ALA A 117 -2.65 21.05 6.57
C ALA A 117 -1.60 21.85 5.78
N VAL A 118 -2.00 22.36 4.60
CA VAL A 118 -1.12 23.19 3.75
C VAL A 118 -0.72 24.49 4.44
N LYS A 119 -1.65 25.16 5.11
CA LYS A 119 -1.37 26.40 5.87
C LYS A 119 -0.37 26.18 7.01
N HIS A 120 -0.29 24.95 7.51
CA HIS A 120 0.64 24.52 8.55
C HIS A 120 1.85 23.78 7.98
N ASN A 121 2.30 24.12 6.77
CA ASN A 121 3.54 23.63 6.17
C ASN A 121 3.69 22.09 6.21
N VAL A 122 2.61 21.37 5.89
CA VAL A 122 2.61 19.90 5.86
C VAL A 122 3.77 19.35 5.01
N LYS A 123 4.46 18.32 5.52
CA LYS A 123 5.53 17.60 4.79
C LYS A 123 5.03 16.33 4.11
N VAL A 124 4.13 15.59 4.75
CA VAL A 124 3.53 14.36 4.23
C VAL A 124 2.02 14.53 4.20
N LEU A 125 1.43 14.56 3.01
CA LEU A 125 -0.01 14.61 2.80
C LEU A 125 -0.48 13.29 2.18
N ASP A 126 -1.32 12.56 2.92
CA ASP A 126 -1.80 11.23 2.54
C ASP A 126 -3.33 11.18 2.61
N VAL A 127 -3.99 11.19 1.45
CA VAL A 127 -5.45 11.27 1.36
C VAL A 127 -5.95 10.08 0.56
N LYS A 128 -6.84 9.28 1.17
CA LYS A 128 -7.50 8.13 0.55
C LYS A 128 -9.02 8.21 0.75
N LEU A 129 -9.78 8.45 -0.32
CA LEU A 129 -11.25 8.57 -0.29
C LEU A 129 -11.90 7.75 -1.42
N CYS A 130 -13.00 7.05 -1.16
CA CYS A 130 -13.61 6.14 -2.15
C CYS A 130 -14.65 6.75 -3.11
N LEU A 131 -15.17 7.94 -2.85
CA LEU A 131 -16.14 8.63 -3.70
C LEU A 131 -15.86 10.13 -3.58
N TYR A 132 -15.37 10.76 -4.65
CA TYR A 132 -14.90 12.13 -4.55
C TYR A 132 -15.07 12.94 -5.83
N ASP A 133 -15.42 14.21 -5.66
CA ASP A 133 -15.55 15.20 -6.71
C ASP A 133 -14.18 15.89 -6.95
N LYS A 134 -13.81 16.09 -8.22
CA LYS A 134 -12.53 16.70 -8.65
C LYS A 134 -12.24 18.06 -8.03
N THR A 135 -13.27 18.84 -7.68
CA THR A 135 -13.11 20.22 -7.24
C THR A 135 -12.47 20.35 -5.86
N VAL A 136 -12.38 19.26 -5.12
CA VAL A 136 -12.33 19.35 -3.67
C VAL A 136 -10.91 19.47 -3.14
N LEU A 137 -9.90 19.11 -3.95
CA LEU A 137 -8.52 19.41 -3.62
C LEU A 137 -8.26 20.92 -3.71
N PRO A 138 -7.85 21.58 -2.61
CA PRO A 138 -7.43 22.97 -2.69
C PRO A 138 -6.20 23.12 -3.61
N PRO A 139 -6.20 24.07 -4.57
CA PRO A 139 -5.05 24.31 -5.45
C PRO A 139 -3.74 24.62 -4.70
N ALA A 140 -3.86 25.10 -3.45
CA ALA A 140 -2.75 25.38 -2.56
C ALA A 140 -1.86 24.16 -2.29
N ILE A 141 -2.37 22.93 -2.39
CA ILE A 141 -1.57 21.71 -2.24
C ILE A 141 -0.41 21.73 -3.23
N PHE A 142 -0.70 22.03 -4.50
CA PHE A 142 0.24 21.97 -5.62
C PHE A 142 1.24 23.12 -5.64
N THR A 143 1.17 24.05 -4.68
CA THR A 143 2.14 25.15 -4.51
C THR A 143 2.82 25.11 -3.13
N CYS A 144 2.58 24.06 -2.35
CA CYS A 144 3.10 23.88 -1.01
C CYS A 144 4.61 23.56 -1.03
N ARG A 145 5.44 24.49 -0.55
CA ARG A 145 6.91 24.35 -0.62
C ARG A 145 7.50 23.39 0.40
N SER A 146 6.79 23.11 1.49
CA SER A 146 7.21 22.18 2.54
C SER A 146 6.94 20.73 2.21
N LEU A 147 6.06 20.47 1.22
CA LEU A 147 5.56 19.14 0.89
C LEU A 147 6.68 18.28 0.29
N GLN A 148 6.93 17.14 0.93
CA GLN A 148 7.93 16.15 0.56
C GLN A 148 7.30 14.88 0.01
N GLU A 149 6.11 14.52 0.50
CA GLU A 149 5.36 13.34 0.06
C GLU A 149 3.90 13.72 -0.19
N LEU A 150 3.41 13.42 -1.38
CA LEU A 150 2.02 13.60 -1.79
C LEU A 150 1.44 12.25 -2.21
N ASN A 151 0.52 11.71 -1.42
CA ASN A 151 -0.21 10.49 -1.73
C ASN A 151 -1.70 10.83 -1.85
N LEU A 152 -2.23 10.69 -3.06
CA LEU A 152 -3.63 10.91 -3.37
C LEU A 152 -4.20 9.62 -3.95
N GLN A 153 -5.13 9.02 -3.23
CA GLN A 153 -5.80 7.79 -3.64
C GLN A 153 -7.29 8.04 -3.66
N TRP A 154 -7.87 7.91 -4.85
CA TRP A 154 -9.31 7.91 -4.99
C TRP A 154 -9.74 6.45 -5.16
N GLY A 155 -11.00 6.13 -4.87
CA GLY A 155 -11.53 4.80 -5.13
C GLY A 155 -12.54 4.87 -6.26
N ASN A 156 -12.56 3.82 -7.09
CA ASN A 156 -13.56 3.49 -8.10
C ASN A 156 -14.38 4.70 -8.58
N ALA A 157 -13.95 5.34 -9.67
CA ALA A 157 -14.89 6.07 -10.51
C ALA A 157 -16.13 5.16 -10.71
N PRO A 158 -17.36 5.68 -10.50
CA PRO A 158 -18.55 4.86 -10.47
C PRO A 158 -18.60 3.94 -11.69
N TYR A 159 -18.73 2.63 -11.45
CA TYR A 159 -18.79 1.59 -12.47
C TYR A 159 -19.81 2.02 -13.54
N ARG A 160 -19.34 2.24 -14.77
CA ARG A 160 -20.02 2.82 -15.97
C ARG A 160 -19.74 4.29 -16.32
N ASP A 161 -18.80 4.96 -15.68
CA ASP A 161 -18.25 6.20 -16.23
C ASP A 161 -17.17 5.89 -17.26
N TYR A 162 -17.59 5.54 -18.48
CA TYR A 162 -16.70 5.35 -19.65
C TYR A 162 -16.05 6.67 -20.09
N ASP A 163 -16.56 7.80 -19.59
CA ASP A 163 -15.89 9.09 -19.60
C ASP A 163 -15.08 9.18 -18.31
N HIS A 164 -13.90 8.52 -18.24
CA HIS A 164 -13.00 8.60 -17.10
C HIS A 164 -12.60 10.05 -16.82
N THR A 165 -13.44 10.77 -16.11
CA THR A 165 -13.14 12.12 -15.67
C THR A 165 -12.41 11.91 -14.33
N GLY A 166 -11.14 11.50 -14.38
CA GLY A 166 -10.27 11.43 -13.21
C GLY A 166 -9.94 12.84 -12.68
N LEU A 167 -9.34 12.96 -11.50
CA LEU A 167 -8.91 14.26 -10.98
C LEU A 167 -8.00 14.97 -12.01
N VAL A 168 -8.46 16.09 -12.57
CA VAL A 168 -7.62 16.92 -13.44
C VAL A 168 -6.68 17.72 -12.55
N LEU A 169 -5.39 17.46 -12.70
CA LEU A 169 -4.35 18.20 -12.00
C LEU A 169 -4.37 19.67 -12.45
N PRO A 170 -4.16 20.65 -11.54
CA PRO A 170 -4.23 22.05 -11.91
C PRO A 170 -3.05 22.46 -12.79
N ASP A 171 -3.21 23.58 -13.50
CA ASP A 171 -2.19 24.05 -14.43
C ASP A 171 -0.87 24.49 -13.77
N ILE A 172 -0.95 24.89 -12.51
CA ILE A 172 0.18 25.44 -11.75
C ILE A 172 0.59 24.43 -10.70
N ILE A 173 1.72 23.76 -10.95
CA ILE A 173 2.36 22.82 -10.04
C ILE A 173 3.75 23.35 -9.71
N ASN A 174 4.05 23.54 -8.42
CA ASN A 174 5.31 24.04 -7.91
C ASN A 174 5.59 23.45 -6.51
N LEU A 175 6.23 22.28 -6.50
CA LEU A 175 6.50 21.50 -5.28
C LEU A 175 8.01 21.24 -5.14
N PRO A 176 8.82 22.27 -4.83
CA PRO A 176 10.27 22.20 -4.92
C PRO A 176 10.91 21.17 -3.98
N SER A 177 10.22 20.77 -2.91
CA SER A 177 10.72 19.82 -1.91
C SER A 177 10.17 18.40 -2.09
N LEU A 178 9.35 18.16 -3.12
CA LEU A 178 8.67 16.88 -3.32
C LEU A 178 9.70 15.80 -3.70
N LYS A 179 9.64 14.70 -2.97
CA LYS A 179 10.48 13.50 -3.13
C LYS A 179 9.68 12.28 -3.56
N LYS A 180 8.41 12.20 -3.15
CA LYS A 180 7.52 11.09 -3.44
C LYS A 180 6.15 11.57 -3.89
N LEU A 181 5.70 11.06 -5.03
CA LEU A 181 4.37 11.27 -5.58
C LEU A 181 3.70 9.91 -5.76
N THR A 182 2.52 9.75 -5.17
CA THR A 182 1.64 8.61 -5.41
C THR A 182 0.28 9.13 -5.82
N LEU A 183 -0.16 8.73 -7.00
CA LEU A 183 -1.49 9.02 -7.53
C LEU A 183 -2.16 7.68 -7.84
N ARG A 184 -3.34 7.45 -7.26
CA ARG A 184 -4.20 6.29 -7.57
C ARG A 184 -5.56 6.76 -8.06
N ASP A 185 -6.05 6.17 -9.14
CA ASP A 185 -7.33 6.53 -9.77
C ASP A 185 -7.35 8.02 -10.18
N VAL A 186 -6.26 8.50 -10.80
CA VAL A 186 -6.10 9.89 -11.26
C VAL A 186 -5.79 9.90 -12.76
N GLU A 187 -6.39 10.83 -13.49
CA GLU A 187 -6.04 11.05 -14.91
C GLU A 187 -4.76 11.88 -14.99
N VAL A 188 -3.75 11.35 -15.66
CA VAL A 188 -2.43 12.00 -15.79
C VAL A 188 -2.05 12.09 -17.27
N ASP A 189 -1.96 13.32 -17.76
CA ASP A 189 -1.39 13.63 -19.06
C ASP A 189 0.11 13.96 -18.98
N GLU A 190 0.78 13.94 -20.13
CA GLU A 190 2.22 14.21 -20.22
C GLU A 190 2.58 15.61 -19.71
N LEU A 191 1.74 16.61 -19.98
CA LEU A 191 1.97 18.00 -19.56
C LEU A 191 1.98 18.13 -18.03
N SER A 192 1.02 17.52 -17.34
CA SER A 192 0.92 17.56 -15.89
C SER A 192 2.10 16.83 -15.24
N LEU A 193 2.47 15.66 -15.77
CA LEU A 193 3.62 14.91 -15.26
C LEU A 193 4.94 15.67 -15.45
N ASN A 194 5.16 16.22 -16.65
CA ASN A 194 6.35 17.02 -16.95
C ASN A 194 6.46 18.24 -16.03
N ARG A 195 5.32 18.86 -15.64
CA ARG A 195 5.31 19.94 -14.65
C ARG A 195 5.76 19.47 -13.27
N PHE A 196 5.28 18.31 -12.80
CA PHE A 196 5.77 17.73 -11.53
C PHE A 196 7.28 17.51 -11.57
N ILE A 197 7.79 16.85 -12.60
CA ILE A 197 9.21 16.50 -12.71
C ILE A 197 10.07 17.77 -12.84
N ALA A 198 9.69 18.73 -13.70
CA ALA A 198 10.45 19.95 -13.93
C ALA A 198 10.46 20.89 -12.72
N ARG A 199 9.40 20.88 -11.89
CA ARG A 199 9.25 21.77 -10.73
C ARG A 199 9.55 21.09 -9.40
N SER A 200 9.89 19.81 -9.42
CA SER A 200 10.26 19.00 -8.26
C SER A 200 11.58 18.27 -8.55
N PRO A 201 12.73 18.98 -8.53
CA PRO A 201 14.02 18.40 -8.94
C PRO A 201 14.50 17.28 -8.03
N GLY A 202 13.92 17.13 -6.83
CA GLY A 202 14.22 16.05 -5.88
C GLY A 202 13.25 14.87 -5.93
N LEU A 203 12.38 14.76 -6.94
CA LEU A 203 11.42 13.66 -7.05
C LEU A 203 12.14 12.34 -7.34
N GLU A 204 12.23 11.48 -6.32
CA GLU A 204 12.90 10.18 -6.38
C GLU A 204 11.90 9.04 -6.62
N ASP A 205 10.65 9.20 -6.17
CA ASP A 205 9.61 8.16 -6.22
C ASP A 205 8.36 8.65 -6.95
N LEU A 206 7.98 7.95 -8.01
CA LEU A 206 6.76 8.20 -8.75
C LEU A 206 5.94 6.92 -8.85
N ASN A 207 4.71 6.95 -8.32
CA ASN A 207 3.77 5.85 -8.38
C ASN A 207 2.47 6.33 -9.02
N LEU A 208 2.14 5.79 -10.18
CA LEU A 208 0.88 6.02 -10.89
C LEU A 208 0.15 4.69 -10.95
N ILE A 209 -0.98 4.61 -10.26
CA ILE A 209 -1.70 3.35 -10.03
C ILE A 209 -3.15 3.51 -10.47
N ASP A 210 -3.71 2.53 -11.19
CA ASP A 210 -5.08 2.59 -11.71
C ASP A 210 -5.37 3.92 -12.42
N SER A 211 -4.36 4.49 -13.07
CA SER A 211 -4.38 5.87 -13.57
C SER A 211 -4.54 5.84 -15.08
N ALA A 212 -5.46 6.64 -15.61
CA ALA A 212 -5.57 6.83 -17.05
C ALA A 212 -4.38 7.68 -17.52
N MET A 213 -3.47 7.06 -18.26
CA MET A 213 -2.18 7.65 -18.63
C MET A 213 -2.13 7.93 -20.12
N ARG A 214 -1.87 9.20 -20.47
CA ARG A 214 -1.49 9.61 -21.84
C ARG A 214 -0.08 10.17 -21.79
N LEU A 215 0.90 9.27 -21.74
CA LEU A 215 2.31 9.62 -21.58
C LEU A 215 3.12 9.08 -22.75
N ASP A 216 3.78 9.96 -23.50
CA ASP A 216 4.72 9.53 -24.54
C ASP A 216 6.14 9.38 -23.97
N LEU A 217 6.51 10.23 -23.00
CA LEU A 217 7.85 10.33 -22.45
C LEU A 217 7.85 10.59 -20.93
N ILE A 218 8.58 9.75 -20.19
CA ILE A 218 8.89 9.96 -18.77
C ILE A 218 10.39 10.27 -18.66
N ALA A 219 10.75 11.55 -18.59
CA ALA A 219 12.15 11.98 -18.53
C ALA A 219 12.49 12.59 -17.17
N SER A 220 13.35 11.93 -16.39
CA SER A 220 13.81 12.45 -15.09
C SER A 220 15.23 12.00 -14.76
N LYS A 221 16.05 12.93 -14.28
CA LYS A 221 17.41 12.64 -13.80
C LYS A 221 17.48 12.33 -12.31
N ALA A 222 16.39 12.54 -11.56
CA ALA A 222 16.35 12.34 -10.11
C ALA A 222 15.62 11.04 -9.71
N LEU A 223 14.83 10.47 -10.63
CA LEU A 223 13.95 9.35 -10.35
C LEU A 223 14.76 8.08 -10.07
N LYS A 224 14.44 7.44 -8.93
CA LYS A 224 15.03 6.17 -8.48
C LYS A 224 14.02 5.03 -8.47
N ARG A 225 12.73 5.33 -8.23
CA ARG A 225 11.65 4.33 -8.20
C ARG A 225 10.48 4.80 -9.06
N LEU A 226 10.02 3.92 -9.95
CA LEU A 226 8.89 4.15 -10.82
C LEU A 226 7.94 2.95 -10.75
N THR A 227 6.70 3.20 -10.36
CA THR A 227 5.62 2.22 -10.39
C THR A 227 4.51 2.72 -11.31
N LEU A 228 4.17 1.93 -12.32
CA LEU A 228 3.10 2.17 -13.27
C LEU A 228 2.13 0.98 -13.21
N ASP A 229 0.88 1.20 -12.83
CA ASP A 229 -0.09 0.12 -12.61
C ASP A 229 -1.47 0.54 -13.16
N GLY A 230 -2.22 -0.43 -13.67
CA GLY A 230 -3.62 -0.27 -14.04
C GLY A 230 -3.90 0.23 -15.46
N PHE A 231 -3.11 -0.18 -16.46
CA PHE A 231 -3.42 0.09 -17.87
C PHE A 231 -4.58 -0.80 -18.33
N LEU A 232 -5.81 -0.29 -18.22
CA LEU A 232 -7.01 -0.94 -18.74
C LEU A 232 -7.24 -0.49 -20.20
N GLY A 233 -6.64 -1.17 -21.18
CA GLY A 233 -6.88 -0.94 -22.61
C GLY A 233 -5.63 -0.87 -23.48
N GLU A 234 -5.78 -0.45 -24.74
CA GLU A 234 -4.67 -0.21 -25.67
C GLU A 234 -3.83 0.96 -25.16
N CYS A 235 -2.55 0.70 -24.85
CA CYS A 235 -1.58 1.72 -24.48
C CYS A 235 -0.83 2.16 -25.75
N ASP A 236 -0.82 3.47 -26.04
CA ASP A 236 -0.10 4.06 -27.19
C ASP A 236 1.44 3.92 -27.11
N GLY A 237 1.94 3.29 -26.05
CA GLY A 237 3.36 3.15 -25.76
C GLY A 237 3.96 4.39 -25.09
N PHE A 238 5.00 4.18 -24.28
CA PHE A 238 5.72 5.24 -23.59
C PHE A 238 7.22 4.95 -23.54
N THR A 239 8.01 6.01 -23.54
CA THR A 239 9.46 5.94 -23.42
C THR A 239 9.94 6.42 -22.05
N ILE A 240 10.75 5.62 -21.37
CA ILE A 240 11.41 6.00 -20.11
C ILE A 240 12.82 6.51 -20.40
N ALA A 241 13.11 7.73 -19.94
CA ALA A 241 14.42 8.38 -19.95
C ALA A 241 14.83 8.73 -18.50
N ALA A 242 15.16 7.70 -17.73
CA ALA A 242 15.53 7.79 -16.32
C ALA A 242 16.80 6.95 -16.03
N PRO A 243 18.01 7.49 -16.26
CA PRO A 243 19.25 6.70 -16.18
C PRO A 243 19.62 6.22 -14.76
N HIS A 244 19.11 6.91 -13.72
CA HIS A 244 19.35 6.58 -12.32
C HIS A 244 18.22 5.76 -11.69
N LEU A 245 17.35 5.17 -12.50
CA LEU A 245 16.28 4.31 -12.02
C LEU A 245 16.85 3.01 -11.45
N ILE A 246 16.47 2.69 -10.21
CA ILE A 246 16.94 1.55 -9.42
C ILE A 246 15.83 0.50 -9.29
N SER A 247 14.58 0.94 -9.15
CA SER A 247 13.41 0.07 -9.05
C SER A 247 12.38 0.44 -10.11
N PHE A 248 11.93 -0.55 -10.86
CA PHE A 248 10.85 -0.41 -11.82
C PHE A 248 9.75 -1.42 -11.54
N GLU A 249 8.51 -0.96 -11.48
CA GLU A 249 7.33 -1.80 -11.36
C GLU A 249 6.33 -1.41 -12.44
N CYS A 250 5.88 -2.38 -13.22
CA CYS A 250 4.91 -2.15 -14.29
C CYS A 250 3.89 -3.27 -14.31
N THR A 251 2.61 -2.94 -14.15
CA THR A 251 1.51 -3.90 -14.11
C THR A 251 0.42 -3.51 -15.10
N GLY A 252 -0.05 -4.48 -15.89
CA GLY A 252 -1.17 -4.32 -16.81
C GLY A 252 -0.83 -3.66 -18.15
N CYS A 253 0.43 -3.36 -18.47
CA CYS A 253 0.83 -2.94 -19.83
C CYS A 253 1.06 -4.13 -20.76
N SER A 254 0.96 -3.91 -22.07
CA SER A 254 1.66 -4.75 -23.04
C SER A 254 3.16 -4.43 -23.03
N LEU A 255 4.02 -5.45 -23.17
CA LEU A 255 5.46 -5.25 -23.18
C LEU A 255 5.94 -4.34 -24.32
N GLU A 256 5.29 -4.41 -25.48
CA GLU A 256 5.56 -3.58 -26.67
C GLU A 256 5.37 -2.08 -26.39
N ALA A 257 4.54 -1.72 -25.42
CA ALA A 257 4.30 -0.35 -25.01
C ALA A 257 5.48 0.25 -24.23
N ILE A 258 6.43 -0.54 -23.74
CA ILE A 258 7.49 -0.09 -22.84
C ILE A 258 8.80 0.09 -23.60
N SER A 259 9.22 1.35 -23.80
CA SER A 259 10.49 1.68 -24.44
C SER A 259 11.46 2.37 -23.49
N TRP A 260 12.76 2.16 -23.68
CA TRP A 260 13.83 2.76 -22.88
C TRP A 260 14.75 3.60 -23.77
N ARG A 261 14.94 4.87 -23.42
CA ARG A 261 15.87 5.77 -24.14
C ARG A 261 17.31 5.60 -23.64
N ASP A 262 17.46 5.53 -22.32
CA ASP A 262 18.74 5.36 -21.64
C ASP A 262 18.76 3.98 -20.97
N GLN A 263 19.94 3.37 -20.83
CA GLN A 263 20.07 2.14 -20.06
C GLN A 263 19.97 2.47 -18.55
N PRO A 264 18.93 1.99 -17.85
CA PRO A 264 18.78 2.29 -16.43
C PRO A 264 19.73 1.43 -15.58
N SER A 265 20.02 1.89 -14.38
CA SER A 265 20.83 1.17 -13.38
C SER A 265 19.95 0.33 -12.45
N LEU A 266 19.07 -0.50 -13.03
CA LEU A 266 18.07 -1.26 -12.26
C LEU A 266 18.73 -2.27 -11.33
N GLU A 267 18.36 -2.23 -10.05
CA GLU A 267 18.64 -3.26 -9.07
C GLU A 267 17.44 -4.20 -8.90
N SER A 268 16.22 -3.70 -9.10
CA SER A 268 14.97 -4.47 -8.97
C SER A 268 14.00 -4.13 -10.09
N ALA A 269 13.37 -5.14 -10.69
CA ALA A 269 12.28 -4.94 -11.64
C ALA A 269 11.14 -5.93 -11.38
N ARG A 270 9.91 -5.43 -11.29
CA ARG A 270 8.67 -6.22 -11.29
C ARG A 270 7.86 -5.85 -12.53
N ILE A 271 7.58 -6.81 -13.39
CA ILE A 271 6.89 -6.55 -14.64
C ILE A 271 5.83 -7.63 -14.78
N ASP A 272 4.59 -7.19 -14.87
CA ASP A 272 3.41 -8.02 -14.97
C ASP A 272 2.55 -7.50 -16.12
N THR A 273 2.61 -8.17 -17.26
CA THR A 273 2.05 -7.68 -18.52
C THR A 273 0.78 -8.42 -18.90
N CYS A 274 -0.12 -7.73 -19.60
CA CYS A 274 -1.40 -8.28 -20.06
C CYS A 274 -1.44 -8.56 -21.58
N GLY A 275 -0.32 -8.36 -22.28
CA GLY A 275 -0.23 -8.48 -23.74
C GLY A 275 -0.36 -9.92 -24.24
N TYR A 276 -1.03 -10.09 -25.38
CA TYR A 276 -1.19 -11.39 -26.05
C TYR A 276 -0.13 -11.66 -27.13
N THR A 277 0.57 -10.62 -27.58
CA THR A 277 1.52 -10.67 -28.70
C THR A 277 2.79 -9.91 -28.34
N PHE A 278 3.95 -10.46 -28.73
CA PHE A 278 5.24 -9.77 -28.73
C PHE A 278 5.90 -9.95 -30.11
N ASP A 279 5.80 -8.94 -30.97
CA ASP A 279 6.21 -8.98 -32.37
C ASP A 279 7.68 -8.58 -32.67
N CYS A 280 8.43 -8.22 -31.62
CA CYS A 280 9.90 -8.13 -31.57
C CYS A 280 10.57 -7.03 -32.42
N GLU A 281 10.90 -5.90 -31.78
CA GLU A 281 12.04 -5.05 -32.19
C GLU A 281 12.97 -4.63 -31.02
N SER A 282 12.57 -4.75 -29.76
CA SER A 282 13.30 -4.17 -28.61
C SER A 282 14.05 -5.20 -27.76
N LYS A 283 15.36 -4.99 -27.56
CA LYS A 283 16.24 -5.78 -26.65
C LYS A 283 15.96 -5.51 -25.17
N PHE A 284 14.81 -5.95 -24.68
CA PHE A 284 14.36 -5.66 -23.33
C PHE A 284 15.19 -6.41 -22.26
N THR A 285 15.73 -7.59 -22.58
CA THR A 285 16.66 -8.31 -21.68
C THR A 285 17.93 -7.52 -21.34
N GLY A 286 18.37 -6.63 -22.24
CA GLY A 286 19.53 -5.75 -21.98
C GLY A 286 19.31 -4.75 -20.83
N VAL A 287 18.05 -4.40 -20.56
CA VAL A 287 17.64 -3.53 -19.45
C VAL A 287 17.61 -4.31 -18.13
N LEU A 288 17.18 -5.57 -18.17
CA LEU A 288 17.05 -6.43 -16.99
C LEU A 288 18.38 -7.06 -16.53
N LYS A 289 19.38 -7.11 -17.42
CA LYS A 289 20.64 -7.85 -17.23
C LYS A 289 21.35 -7.58 -15.90
N TYR A 290 21.31 -6.35 -15.41
CA TYR A 290 22.07 -5.94 -14.22
C TYR A 290 21.28 -6.02 -12.91
N ALA A 291 20.00 -6.37 -12.97
CA ALA A 291 19.14 -6.45 -11.80
C ALA A 291 19.59 -7.56 -10.84
N LYS A 292 19.40 -7.29 -9.54
CA LYS A 292 19.57 -8.27 -8.46
C LYS A 292 18.28 -9.02 -8.19
N LYS A 293 17.14 -8.36 -8.40
CA LYS A 293 15.80 -8.91 -8.20
C LYS A 293 14.97 -8.73 -9.45
N LEU A 294 14.42 -9.81 -9.96
CA LEU A 294 13.50 -9.80 -11.10
C LEU A 294 12.22 -10.53 -10.73
N ALA A 295 11.08 -9.94 -11.02
CA ALA A 295 9.78 -10.55 -10.93
C ALA A 295 9.05 -10.35 -12.27
N LEU A 296 8.86 -11.41 -13.05
CA LEU A 296 8.43 -11.33 -14.44
C LEU A 296 7.19 -12.21 -14.68
N PHE A 297 6.07 -11.59 -15.05
CA PHE A 297 4.76 -12.22 -15.22
C PHE A 297 4.09 -11.72 -16.51
N GLY A 298 3.28 -12.56 -17.15
CA GLY A 298 2.56 -12.22 -18.39
C GLY A 298 3.02 -12.97 -19.65
N SER A 299 2.08 -13.30 -20.52
CA SER A 299 2.31 -14.21 -21.67
C SER A 299 3.29 -13.66 -22.73
N ASP A 300 3.23 -12.37 -23.01
CA ASP A 300 4.17 -11.66 -23.90
C ASP A 300 5.60 -11.61 -23.36
N ILE A 301 5.79 -11.51 -22.04
CA ILE A 301 7.12 -11.68 -21.41
C ILE A 301 7.66 -13.08 -21.66
N LYS A 302 6.85 -14.13 -21.52
CA LYS A 302 7.28 -15.51 -21.83
C LYS A 302 7.83 -15.60 -23.26
N VAL A 303 7.07 -15.10 -24.23
CA VAL A 303 7.46 -15.10 -25.65
C VAL A 303 8.75 -14.29 -25.88
N MET A 304 8.89 -13.13 -25.25
CA MET A 304 10.13 -12.34 -25.30
C MET A 304 11.32 -13.12 -24.74
N LEU A 305 11.17 -13.77 -23.58
CA LEU A 305 12.24 -14.54 -22.93
C LEU A 305 12.68 -15.72 -23.79
N GLU A 306 11.74 -16.46 -24.38
CA GLU A 306 12.03 -17.57 -25.30
C GLU A 306 12.89 -17.15 -26.50
N LYS A 307 12.66 -15.93 -27.02
CA LYS A 307 13.40 -15.38 -28.15
C LYS A 307 14.76 -14.79 -27.75
N GLU A 308 14.85 -14.08 -26.62
CA GLU A 308 16.04 -13.32 -26.25
C GLU A 308 17.04 -14.10 -25.38
N LEU A 309 16.59 -14.95 -24.46
CA LEU A 309 17.44 -15.72 -23.55
C LEU A 309 18.47 -16.65 -24.24
N PRO A 310 18.23 -17.23 -25.44
CA PRO A 310 19.27 -17.99 -26.15
C PRO A 310 20.52 -17.15 -26.43
N THR A 311 20.35 -15.86 -26.71
CA THR A 311 21.43 -14.93 -27.08
C THR A 311 21.96 -14.10 -25.91
N CYS A 312 21.34 -14.21 -24.74
CA CYS A 312 21.72 -13.46 -23.55
C CYS A 312 23.03 -13.96 -22.94
N SER A 313 23.83 -13.01 -22.45
CA SER A 313 24.94 -13.28 -21.54
C SER A 313 24.44 -13.53 -20.11
N ALA A 314 25.31 -14.00 -19.22
CA ALA A 314 24.98 -14.26 -17.82
C ALA A 314 24.40 -13.03 -17.08
N PHE A 315 23.45 -13.31 -16.19
CA PHE A 315 22.90 -12.39 -15.17
C PHE A 315 23.76 -12.49 -13.91
N GLU A 316 24.90 -11.80 -13.91
CA GLU A 316 25.93 -11.97 -12.86
C GLU A 316 25.50 -11.50 -11.47
N ASN A 317 24.48 -10.64 -11.39
CA ASN A 317 24.03 -10.03 -10.13
C ASN A 317 22.71 -10.59 -9.60
N LEU A 318 22.02 -11.44 -10.36
CA LEU A 318 20.68 -11.90 -10.03
C LEU A 318 20.72 -12.86 -8.83
N THR A 319 20.07 -12.47 -7.73
CA THR A 319 19.96 -13.25 -6.49
C THR A 319 18.54 -13.75 -6.26
N THR A 320 17.53 -12.96 -6.63
CA THR A 320 16.11 -13.33 -6.48
C THR A 320 15.42 -13.29 -7.84
N LEU A 321 14.76 -14.38 -8.22
CA LEU A 321 13.98 -14.48 -9.44
C LEU A 321 12.57 -14.98 -9.11
N GLU A 322 11.56 -14.21 -9.51
CA GLU A 322 10.17 -14.64 -9.53
C GLU A 322 9.71 -14.66 -10.98
N ILE A 323 9.19 -15.79 -11.46
CA ILE A 323 8.64 -15.91 -12.81
C ILE A 323 7.36 -16.72 -12.77
N GLY A 324 6.38 -16.34 -13.59
CA GLY A 324 5.20 -17.17 -13.73
C GLY A 324 3.96 -16.45 -14.23
N GLU A 325 2.82 -16.93 -13.75
CA GLU A 325 1.49 -16.64 -14.28
C GLU A 325 1.25 -17.10 -15.73
N TRP A 326 2.04 -18.07 -16.18
CA TRP A 326 1.84 -18.79 -17.44
C TRP A 326 2.06 -20.30 -17.24
N TYR A 327 1.89 -21.06 -18.32
CA TYR A 327 1.99 -22.52 -18.32
C TYR A 327 3.46 -22.99 -18.23
N LEU A 328 4.00 -22.98 -17.01
CA LEU A 328 5.41 -23.33 -16.73
C LEU A 328 5.69 -24.83 -16.91
N THR A 329 4.70 -25.69 -16.70
CA THR A 329 4.92 -27.14 -16.66
C THR A 329 5.07 -27.79 -18.04
N GLU A 330 4.57 -27.13 -19.10
CA GLU A 330 4.70 -27.60 -20.48
C GLU A 330 5.99 -27.08 -21.13
N ASP A 331 6.39 -25.83 -20.85
CA ASP A 331 7.64 -25.24 -21.34
C ASP A 331 8.52 -24.72 -20.19
N LEU A 332 9.52 -25.52 -19.84
CA LEU A 332 10.53 -25.22 -18.81
C LEU A 332 11.73 -24.45 -19.37
N PHE A 333 11.79 -24.16 -20.67
CA PHE A 333 12.96 -23.57 -21.32
C PHE A 333 13.40 -22.29 -20.62
N VAL A 334 12.48 -21.36 -20.38
CA VAL A 334 12.76 -20.07 -19.73
C VAL A 334 13.36 -20.28 -18.33
N VAL A 335 12.75 -21.16 -17.53
CA VAL A 335 13.21 -21.47 -16.16
C VAL A 335 14.62 -22.03 -16.19
N LEU A 336 14.85 -23.07 -17.00
CA LEU A 336 16.15 -23.74 -17.11
C LEU A 336 17.23 -22.79 -17.62
N ARG A 337 16.87 -21.92 -18.56
CA ARG A 337 17.80 -20.97 -19.14
C ARG A 337 18.21 -19.90 -18.13
N PHE A 338 17.29 -19.40 -17.31
CA PHE A 338 17.65 -18.51 -16.20
C PHE A 338 18.59 -19.19 -15.19
N LEU A 339 18.31 -20.44 -14.84
CA LEU A 339 19.17 -21.22 -13.94
C LEU A 339 20.59 -21.40 -14.50
N GLN A 340 20.74 -21.57 -15.82
CA GLN A 340 22.06 -21.59 -16.46
C GLN A 340 22.77 -20.23 -16.48
N LEU A 341 22.01 -19.15 -16.69
CA LEU A 341 22.57 -17.82 -16.87
C LEU A 341 22.79 -17.06 -15.55
N SER A 342 22.28 -17.56 -14.43
CA SER A 342 22.24 -16.84 -13.14
C SER A 342 23.04 -17.61 -12.07
N PRO A 343 24.39 -17.52 -12.07
CA PRO A 343 25.24 -18.31 -11.20
C PRO A 343 25.14 -17.94 -9.71
N ARG A 344 24.54 -16.79 -9.39
CA ARG A 344 24.38 -16.27 -8.03
C ARG A 344 22.94 -16.31 -7.51
N LEU A 345 22.08 -17.07 -8.18
CA LEU A 345 20.68 -17.16 -7.76
C LEU A 345 20.59 -17.86 -6.39
N GLU A 346 19.93 -17.18 -5.45
CA GLU A 346 19.72 -17.59 -4.06
C GLU A 346 18.26 -18.01 -3.82
N GLU A 347 17.32 -17.28 -4.44
CA GLU A 347 15.88 -17.47 -4.29
C GLU A 347 15.19 -17.56 -5.66
N LEU A 348 14.37 -18.61 -5.85
CA LEU A 348 13.55 -18.80 -7.04
C LEU A 348 12.08 -18.97 -6.64
N THR A 349 11.19 -18.15 -7.18
CA THR A 349 9.73 -18.33 -7.06
C THR A 349 9.14 -18.60 -8.44
N LEU A 350 8.38 -19.69 -8.56
CA LEU A 350 7.71 -20.12 -9.78
C LEU A 350 6.20 -20.07 -9.56
N MET A 351 5.47 -19.25 -10.31
CA MET A 351 4.01 -19.16 -10.23
C MET A 351 3.37 -19.88 -11.43
N ASN A 352 2.89 -21.10 -11.25
CA ASN A 352 2.29 -21.88 -12.33
C ASN A 352 0.81 -21.53 -12.51
N ARG A 353 0.39 -21.16 -13.72
CA ARG A 353 -1.03 -20.98 -14.04
C ARG A 353 -1.63 -22.34 -14.47
N PRO A 354 -2.81 -22.75 -13.95
CA PRO A 354 -3.48 -23.95 -14.45
C PRO A 354 -3.88 -23.76 -15.92
N LEU A 355 -3.59 -24.76 -16.75
CA LEU A 355 -4.06 -24.86 -18.14
C LEU A 355 -5.59 -24.89 -18.22
N ASP A 356 -6.17 -24.00 -19.02
CA ASP A 356 -7.53 -24.19 -19.54
C ASP A 356 -7.53 -25.40 -20.49
N GLU A 357 -8.55 -26.27 -20.39
CA GLU A 357 -8.66 -27.47 -21.22
C GLU A 357 -8.64 -27.10 -22.72
N GLY A 358 -7.59 -27.53 -23.44
CA GLY A 358 -7.51 -27.43 -24.91
C GLY A 358 -6.50 -26.46 -25.51
N ALA A 359 -5.65 -25.80 -24.71
CA ALA A 359 -4.55 -24.98 -25.26
C ALA A 359 -3.39 -25.87 -25.75
N GLU A 360 -3.15 -25.89 -27.05
CA GLU A 360 -1.89 -26.41 -27.63
C GLU A 360 -0.77 -25.41 -27.34
N ILE A 361 0.31 -25.86 -26.71
CA ILE A 361 1.50 -25.06 -26.44
C ILE A 361 2.64 -25.61 -27.31
N ASP A 362 3.24 -24.75 -28.12
CA ASP A 362 4.52 -25.05 -28.76
C ASP A 362 5.61 -25.04 -27.68
N CYS A 363 6.14 -26.22 -27.35
CA CYS A 363 7.19 -26.36 -26.35
C CYS A 363 8.57 -26.29 -27.01
N MET A 364 9.49 -25.51 -26.43
CA MET A 364 10.88 -25.53 -26.85
C MET A 364 11.61 -26.81 -26.37
N PRO A 365 12.54 -27.36 -27.18
CA PRO A 365 13.31 -28.53 -26.77
C PRO A 365 14.26 -28.18 -25.62
N ILE A 366 14.21 -28.99 -24.55
CA ILE A 366 15.02 -28.85 -23.33
C ILE A 366 16.22 -29.81 -23.27
N ASP A 367 16.44 -30.61 -24.33
CA ASP A 367 17.46 -31.66 -24.36
C ASP A 367 18.87 -31.09 -24.15
N GLY A 368 19.59 -31.62 -23.16
CA GLY A 368 20.97 -31.23 -22.85
C GLY A 368 21.11 -29.97 -21.99
N MET A 369 20.00 -29.37 -21.53
CA MET A 369 20.02 -28.27 -20.56
C MET A 369 20.46 -28.82 -19.19
N THR A 370 21.72 -28.58 -18.84
CA THR A 370 22.24 -28.80 -17.47
C THR A 370 22.60 -27.46 -16.86
N PHE A 371 22.41 -27.32 -15.55
CA PHE A 371 22.79 -26.10 -14.83
C PHE A 371 23.44 -26.44 -13.50
N ARG A 372 24.09 -25.43 -12.90
CA ARG A 372 24.60 -25.50 -11.53
C ARG A 372 24.27 -24.19 -10.84
N CYS A 373 23.37 -24.25 -9.86
CA CYS A 373 23.03 -23.13 -9.00
C CYS A 373 23.47 -23.47 -7.57
N PRO A 374 24.77 -23.36 -7.25
CA PRO A 374 25.31 -23.82 -5.97
C PRO A 374 24.84 -22.96 -4.78
N LEU A 375 24.33 -21.76 -5.05
CA LEU A 375 23.86 -20.81 -4.06
C LEU A 375 22.34 -20.82 -3.88
N LEU A 376 21.61 -21.69 -4.59
CA LEU A 376 20.16 -21.71 -4.53
C LEU A 376 19.68 -22.32 -3.20
N GLU A 377 19.25 -21.46 -2.29
CA GLU A 377 18.84 -21.81 -0.93
C GLU A 377 17.34 -22.09 -0.85
N SER A 378 16.53 -21.40 -1.65
CA SER A 378 15.07 -21.47 -1.58
C SER A 378 14.44 -21.53 -2.98
N VAL A 379 13.56 -22.51 -3.18
CA VAL A 379 12.71 -22.62 -4.37
C VAL A 379 11.26 -22.70 -3.92
N VAL A 380 10.45 -21.70 -4.25
CA VAL A 380 9.02 -21.69 -3.96
C VAL A 380 8.25 -21.95 -5.25
N ILE A 381 7.39 -22.96 -5.27
CA ILE A 381 6.50 -23.27 -6.41
C ILE A 381 5.07 -22.98 -5.96
N GLN A 382 4.43 -22.00 -6.59
CA GLN A 382 3.03 -21.66 -6.37
C GLN A 382 2.17 -22.31 -7.46
N CYS A 383 1.12 -23.04 -7.07
CA CYS A 383 0.31 -23.80 -8.00
C CYS A 383 -1.10 -24.12 -7.48
N SER A 384 -1.95 -24.63 -8.37
CA SER A 384 -3.23 -25.23 -7.98
C SER A 384 -3.04 -26.63 -7.38
N GLU A 385 -3.91 -27.00 -6.44
CA GLU A 385 -3.91 -28.34 -5.85
C GLU A 385 -4.25 -29.40 -6.92
N GLY A 386 -3.48 -30.49 -6.97
CA GLY A 386 -3.72 -31.60 -7.91
C GLY A 386 -3.11 -31.45 -9.32
N ASP A 387 -2.26 -30.45 -9.57
CA ASP A 387 -1.56 -30.34 -10.86
C ASP A 387 -0.42 -31.38 -10.97
N GLY A 388 -0.73 -32.54 -11.57
CA GLY A 388 0.22 -33.64 -11.77
C GLY A 388 1.40 -33.33 -12.70
N ARG A 389 1.45 -32.15 -13.32
CA ARG A 389 2.56 -31.73 -14.18
C ARG A 389 3.70 -31.10 -13.39
N ILE A 390 3.47 -30.75 -12.12
CA ILE A 390 4.51 -30.24 -11.22
C ILE A 390 5.57 -31.31 -10.95
N ASP A 391 5.18 -32.59 -10.92
CA ASP A 391 6.12 -33.71 -10.72
C ASP A 391 7.24 -33.71 -11.77
N LYS A 392 6.93 -33.33 -13.01
CA LYS A 392 7.93 -33.17 -14.09
C LYS A 392 8.92 -32.05 -13.75
N LEU A 393 8.44 -30.88 -13.34
CA LEU A 393 9.27 -29.75 -12.92
C LEU A 393 10.17 -30.15 -11.73
N LEU A 394 9.60 -30.77 -10.70
CA LEU A 394 10.34 -31.25 -9.53
C LEU A 394 11.44 -32.24 -9.93
N SER A 395 11.11 -33.20 -10.79
CA SER A 395 12.07 -34.19 -11.27
C SER A 395 13.27 -33.54 -11.96
N VAL A 396 13.04 -32.52 -12.79
CA VAL A 396 14.10 -31.82 -13.52
C VAL A 396 14.97 -31.00 -12.57
N LEU A 397 14.39 -30.31 -11.59
CA LEU A 397 15.14 -29.53 -10.59
C LEU A 397 16.04 -30.43 -9.74
N VAL A 398 15.51 -31.56 -9.26
CA VAL A 398 16.24 -32.53 -8.42
C VAL A 398 17.37 -33.21 -9.21
N VAL A 399 17.11 -33.61 -10.46
CA VAL A 399 18.15 -34.21 -11.34
C VAL A 399 19.32 -33.25 -11.58
N ASN A 400 19.07 -31.94 -11.57
CA ASN A 400 20.09 -30.90 -11.72
C ASN A 400 20.73 -30.46 -10.38
N GLY A 401 20.48 -31.20 -9.29
CA GLY A 401 21.21 -31.05 -8.03
C GLY A 401 20.58 -30.08 -7.02
N ILE A 402 19.32 -29.66 -7.21
CA ILE A 402 18.58 -28.90 -6.20
C ILE A 402 18.09 -29.87 -5.12
N SER A 403 18.40 -29.58 -3.86
CA SER A 403 17.93 -30.39 -2.73
C SER A 403 16.40 -30.33 -2.63
N PRO A 404 15.69 -31.46 -2.50
CA PRO A 404 14.25 -31.46 -2.24
C PRO A 404 13.86 -30.65 -1.00
N ASP A 405 14.73 -30.59 0.02
CA ASP A 405 14.48 -29.83 1.26
C ASP A 405 14.45 -28.30 1.03
N ASN A 406 15.05 -27.82 -0.07
CA ASN A 406 15.04 -26.40 -0.45
C ASN A 406 13.80 -26.04 -1.28
N ILE A 407 12.99 -27.03 -1.68
CA ILE A 407 11.81 -26.83 -2.52
C ILE A 407 10.57 -26.79 -1.63
N ASN A 408 9.85 -25.67 -1.65
CA ASN A 408 8.60 -25.48 -0.97
C ASN A 408 7.46 -25.32 -1.99
N ILE A 409 6.41 -26.11 -1.84
CA ILE A 409 5.21 -26.04 -2.69
C ILE A 409 4.14 -25.32 -1.90
N ALA A 410 3.61 -24.24 -2.45
CA ALA A 410 2.55 -23.45 -1.88
C ALA A 410 1.33 -23.47 -2.81
N PHE A 411 0.15 -23.77 -2.26
CA PHE A 411 -1.07 -23.79 -3.05
C PHE A 411 -1.76 -22.43 -3.02
N TYR A 412 -2.31 -21.97 -4.15
CA TYR A 412 -3.00 -20.68 -4.22
C TYR A 412 -4.10 -20.55 -3.16
N ASP A 413 -4.91 -21.60 -2.96
CA ASP A 413 -5.95 -21.64 -1.94
C ASP A 413 -5.41 -21.43 -0.52
N GLU A 414 -4.21 -21.97 -0.22
CA GLU A 414 -3.58 -21.83 1.09
C GLU A 414 -2.98 -20.44 1.27
N ILE A 415 -2.36 -19.90 0.21
CA ILE A 415 -1.83 -18.53 0.19
C ILE A 415 -2.97 -17.54 0.43
N GLU A 416 -4.08 -17.66 -0.30
CA GLU A 416 -5.24 -16.77 -0.16
C GLU A 416 -5.86 -16.87 1.25
N LYS A 417 -6.05 -18.10 1.76
CA LYS A 417 -6.55 -18.32 3.13
C LYS A 417 -5.61 -17.72 4.18
N ARG A 418 -4.30 -17.89 4.02
CA ARG A 418 -3.28 -17.37 4.93
C ARG A 418 -3.28 -15.84 4.93
N ASP A 419 -3.27 -15.22 3.76
CA ASP A 419 -3.30 -13.76 3.62
C ASP A 419 -4.55 -13.16 4.24
N ARG A 420 -5.71 -13.80 4.01
CA ARG A 420 -6.97 -13.40 4.64
C ARG A 420 -6.90 -13.53 6.15
N ALA A 421 -6.36 -14.64 6.67
CA ALA A 421 -6.20 -14.87 8.10
C ALA A 421 -5.20 -13.90 8.76
N GLU A 422 -4.11 -13.55 8.08
CA GLU A 422 -3.13 -12.56 8.55
C GLU A 422 -3.74 -11.16 8.63
N ARG A 423 -4.54 -10.73 7.64
CA ARG A 423 -5.29 -9.48 7.70
C ARG A 423 -6.27 -9.46 8.88
N ILE A 424 -7.05 -10.53 9.05
CA ILE A 424 -7.98 -10.68 10.17
C ILE A 424 -7.22 -10.63 11.51
N ARG A 425 -6.12 -11.36 11.66
CA ARG A 425 -5.31 -11.36 12.89
C ARG A 425 -4.71 -9.99 13.19
N ALA A 426 -4.19 -9.29 12.20
CA ALA A 426 -3.63 -7.95 12.38
C ALA A 426 -4.71 -6.96 12.83
N ASP A 427 -5.90 -7.03 12.24
CA ASP A 427 -7.04 -6.21 12.64
C ASP A 427 -7.60 -6.60 14.02
N GLU A 428 -7.64 -7.90 14.33
CA GLU A 428 -8.05 -8.41 15.65
C GLU A 428 -7.08 -8.02 16.77
N GLU A 429 -5.78 -8.15 16.54
CA GLU A 429 -4.76 -7.81 17.53
C GLU A 429 -4.80 -6.32 17.84
N ARG A 430 -4.88 -5.50 16.79
CA ARG A 430 -5.13 -4.06 16.91
C ARG A 430 -6.42 -3.83 17.71
N SER A 431 -7.53 -4.50 17.37
CA SER A 431 -8.84 -4.48 18.08
C SER A 431 -8.76 -4.91 19.55
N LYS A 432 -7.91 -5.87 19.91
CA LYS A 432 -7.73 -6.35 21.28
C LYS A 432 -6.94 -5.34 22.11
N GLU A 433 -5.82 -4.85 21.59
CA GLU A 433 -5.05 -3.77 22.22
C GLU A 433 -5.95 -2.57 22.52
N LEU A 434 -6.88 -2.28 21.61
CA LEU A 434 -7.89 -1.23 21.79
C LEU A 434 -8.90 -1.51 22.87
N ARG A 435 -9.51 -2.70 22.88
CA ARG A 435 -10.45 -3.06 23.94
C ARG A 435 -9.78 -3.05 25.30
N ILE A 436 -8.50 -3.43 25.39
CA ILE A 436 -7.71 -3.36 26.62
C ILE A 436 -7.49 -1.90 27.02
N PHE A 437 -7.07 -1.05 26.08
CA PHE A 437 -6.86 0.37 26.33
C PHE A 437 -8.15 1.09 26.72
N GLU A 438 -9.24 0.91 25.97
CA GLU A 438 -10.56 1.48 26.28
C GLU A 438 -11.11 1.00 27.62
N LYS A 439 -10.95 -0.28 27.97
CA LYS A 439 -11.33 -0.79 29.30
C LYS A 439 -10.51 -0.10 30.40
N ARG A 440 -9.22 0.14 30.20
CA ARG A 440 -8.38 0.90 31.15
C ARG A 440 -8.85 2.35 31.27
N VAL A 441 -9.21 3.00 30.16
CA VAL A 441 -9.77 4.36 30.15
C VAL A 441 -11.15 4.41 30.82
N ARG A 442 -12.05 3.45 30.57
CA ARG A 442 -13.38 3.39 31.21
C ARG A 442 -13.33 3.14 32.72
N ARG A 443 -12.30 2.41 33.19
CA ARG A 443 -12.04 2.13 34.61
C ARG A 443 -11.48 3.34 35.37
N ASN A 444 -11.02 4.39 34.68
CA ASN A 444 -10.60 5.65 35.29
C ASN A 444 -11.66 6.75 35.04
N PRO A 445 -12.48 7.10 36.06
CA PRO A 445 -13.60 8.03 35.89
C PRO A 445 -13.20 9.43 35.43
N GLU A 446 -11.98 9.89 35.71
CA GLU A 446 -11.46 11.19 35.27
C GLU A 446 -11.26 11.30 33.74
N TRP A 447 -11.35 10.17 33.02
CA TRP A 447 -11.03 10.04 31.59
C TRP A 447 -12.27 9.72 30.73
N ARG A 448 -13.46 9.81 31.33
CA ARG A 448 -14.75 9.63 30.63
C ARG A 448 -15.12 10.86 29.81
N GLU A 449 -15.67 10.63 28.63
CA GLU A 449 -16.34 11.65 27.82
C GLU A 449 -17.54 12.20 28.61
N TYR A 450 -17.64 13.52 28.70
CA TYR A 450 -18.91 14.16 29.03
C TYR A 450 -19.62 14.36 27.70
N ASP A 451 -20.65 13.58 27.46
CA ASP A 451 -21.54 13.75 26.31
C ASP A 451 -22.70 14.67 26.75
N PRO A 452 -22.78 15.92 26.27
CA PRO A 452 -23.89 16.82 26.60
C PRO A 452 -25.23 16.37 26.00
N TYR A 453 -25.24 15.32 25.16
CA TYR A 453 -26.40 14.84 24.42
C TYR A 453 -26.71 13.36 24.63
N ALA A 454 -26.17 12.75 25.69
CA ALA A 454 -26.72 11.49 26.18
C ALA A 454 -28.14 11.77 26.70
N MET A 455 -29.13 11.73 25.81
CA MET A 455 -30.54 11.75 26.17
C MET A 455 -30.74 10.66 27.22
N SER A 456 -31.21 11.09 28.39
CA SER A 456 -31.57 10.25 29.51
C SER A 456 -32.66 9.27 29.07
N GLU A 457 -32.30 8.03 28.80
CA GLU A 457 -33.27 6.94 28.90
C GLU A 457 -33.57 6.73 30.38
N SER A 458 -34.50 7.51 30.90
CA SER A 458 -35.18 7.25 32.16
C SER A 458 -36.63 6.83 31.87
N ASP A 459 -36.92 5.58 32.19
CA ASP A 459 -38.19 5.03 32.63
C ASP A 459 -39.47 5.46 31.89
N SER A 460 -39.95 4.59 31.01
CA SER A 460 -41.39 4.31 30.89
C SER A 460 -41.62 2.80 30.72
N LYS A 461 -41.88 2.12 31.85
CA LYS A 461 -42.58 0.83 31.86
C LYS A 461 -44.08 1.05 31.63
N GLN A 462 -44.69 0.02 31.04
CA GLN A 462 -46.12 -0.25 30.82
C GLN A 462 -46.76 0.49 29.65
N SER A 463 -47.49 -0.15 28.74
CA SER A 463 -48.33 -1.36 28.91
C SER A 463 -48.42 -2.20 27.63
N ASP A 464 -48.48 -3.52 27.82
CA ASP A 464 -49.18 -4.46 26.92
C ASP A 464 -50.57 -3.92 26.57
N ASP A 465 -50.95 -4.05 25.29
CA ASP A 465 -52.21 -4.69 24.90
C ASP A 465 -52.18 -4.96 23.39
N GLY A 466 -52.41 -6.23 23.05
CA GLY A 466 -52.26 -6.75 21.70
C GLY A 466 -53.38 -6.38 20.73
N PHE A 467 -53.12 -6.63 19.45
CA PHE A 467 -54.15 -7.13 18.55
C PHE A 467 -53.51 -7.96 17.45
N SER A 468 -54.12 -9.11 17.22
CA SER A 468 -53.76 -10.14 16.28
C SER A 468 -54.36 -9.89 14.89
N ASP A 469 -53.67 -10.47 13.90
CA ASP A 469 -54.21 -11.29 12.81
C ASP A 469 -54.40 -10.69 11.40
N ALA A 470 -54.22 -11.62 10.45
CA ALA A 470 -54.68 -11.68 9.06
C ALA A 470 -53.88 -10.98 7.94
N SER A 471 -53.06 -11.81 7.27
CA SER A 471 -53.13 -12.15 5.82
C SER A 471 -53.51 -11.06 4.81
N ASP A 472 -52.65 -10.81 3.82
CA ASP A 472 -52.81 -11.38 2.47
C ASP A 472 -51.61 -11.05 1.57
N ASP A 473 -51.38 -11.97 0.64
CA ASP A 473 -50.24 -12.17 -0.25
C ASP A 473 -50.42 -11.36 -1.58
N PRO A 474 -49.75 -11.65 -2.72
CA PRO A 474 -48.64 -10.88 -3.29
C PRO A 474 -48.95 -10.22 -4.66
N ASP A 475 -47.92 -9.62 -5.25
CA ASP A 475 -47.72 -9.24 -6.67
C ASP A 475 -48.61 -8.15 -7.30
N ASP A 476 -47.97 -7.10 -7.82
CA ASP A 476 -48.25 -6.63 -9.19
C ASP A 476 -47.18 -5.62 -9.70
N TYR A 477 -46.51 -6.06 -10.78
CA TYR A 477 -45.75 -5.38 -11.85
C TYR A 477 -44.44 -4.62 -11.62
#